data_AF-A0A6A2WF76-F1
#
_entry.id   AF-A0A6A2WF76-F1
#
_cell.length_a   1.000
_cell.length_b   1.000
_cell.length_c   1.000
_cell.angle_alpha   90.00
_cell.angle_beta   90.00
_cell.angle_gamma   90.00
#
_symmetry.space_group_name_H-M   'P 1'
#
loop_
_entity.id
_entity.type
_entity.pdbx_description
1 polymer ?
#
loop_
_entity_poly.entity_id
_entity_poly.type
_entity_poly.pdbx_seq_one_letter_code
_entity_poly.pdbx_strand_id
1 'polypeptide(L)'
;MKLIAGNSAGTVTTFYLRSFSLISLESNFRSQPKKIQLFENDVLKLSSEGPSRDEIDLELLGNKSGSPYTLHTNVFTQGQGGRKEGFHLWFDPTKRFHTNSINLGMDNIPIRVFSNEESIGVPYPNKQRMKVYASLWDADDWATRGGRVKTDWSKAPFVAYYRNFVAKRDWGIQGLNARGKKQLSWVRKRYRIYYYCNDLKRKQHHGNGGRRPPECKASIGGHAAVLEESI
;
A
#
# COMPACT_ATOMS: atom_id res chain seq x y z
N MET A 1 12.74 2.84 2.43
CA MET A 1 12.23 3.49 3.65
C MET A 1 12.81 2.81 4.88
N LYS A 2 13.06 3.55 5.96
CA LYS A 2 13.41 3.05 7.30
C LYS A 2 12.57 3.82 8.32
N LEU A 3 11.94 3.11 9.24
CA LEU A 3 11.20 3.71 10.37
C LEU A 3 12.13 3.87 11.58
N ILE A 4 11.79 4.72 12.55
CA ILE A 4 12.51 4.77 13.83
C ILE A 4 11.87 3.80 14.83
N ALA A 5 12.72 3.10 15.58
CA ALA A 5 12.28 2.25 16.69
C ALA A 5 11.70 3.10 17.82
N GLY A 6 10.55 2.70 18.35
CA GLY A 6 9.86 3.46 19.39
C GLY A 6 8.38 3.14 19.39
N ASN A 7 7.63 3.73 20.32
CA ASN A 7 6.18 3.68 20.27
C ASN A 7 5.75 4.62 19.14
N SER A 8 5.20 4.07 18.08
CA SER A 8 4.68 4.82 16.93
C SER A 8 3.19 4.57 16.73
N ALA A 9 2.52 4.01 17.75
CA ALA A 9 1.09 3.75 17.70
C ALA A 9 0.34 5.02 17.29
N GLY A 10 -0.73 4.84 16.52
CA GLY A 10 -1.53 5.95 15.99
C GLY A 10 -0.99 6.55 14.69
N THR A 11 0.30 6.47 14.42
CA THR A 11 0.89 7.06 13.21
C THR A 11 0.84 6.14 11.99
N VAL A 12 0.77 6.75 10.80
CA VAL A 12 0.89 6.05 9.51
C VAL A 12 1.99 6.69 8.67
N THR A 13 2.92 5.85 8.21
CA THR A 13 3.96 6.25 7.24
C THR A 13 3.57 5.72 5.87
N THR A 14 3.44 6.59 4.86
CA THR A 14 2.96 6.20 3.52
C THR A 14 4.00 6.40 2.43
N PHE A 15 3.90 5.55 1.41
CA PHE A 15 4.50 5.76 0.10
C PHE A 15 3.46 5.35 -0.94
N TYR A 16 2.97 6.30 -1.74
CA TYR A 16 1.84 6.05 -2.63
C TYR A 16 1.92 6.78 -3.96
N LEU A 17 1.21 6.27 -4.96
CA LEU A 17 0.98 6.94 -6.23
C LEU A 17 -0.40 7.57 -6.25
N ARG A 18 -0.55 8.74 -6.87
CA ARG A 18 -1.85 9.36 -7.07
C ARG A 18 -1.92 10.21 -8.33
N SER A 19 -3.08 10.25 -8.99
CA SER A 19 -3.27 11.10 -10.17
C SER A 19 -3.14 12.60 -9.88
N PHE A 20 -2.62 13.37 -10.85
CA PHE A 20 -2.37 14.81 -10.70
C PHE A 20 -2.71 15.60 -11.98
N SER A 21 -3.07 16.89 -11.81
CA SER A 21 -3.25 17.86 -12.90
C SER A 21 -1.91 18.52 -13.31
N LEU A 22 -1.70 18.82 -14.60
CA LEU A 22 -0.41 19.18 -15.22
C LEU A 22 0.31 20.44 -14.67
N ILE A 23 -0.27 21.16 -13.71
CA ILE A 23 0.40 22.29 -13.04
C ILE A 23 1.08 21.79 -11.76
N SER A 24 2.29 21.26 -11.86
CA SER A 24 3.23 21.31 -10.73
C SER A 24 4.65 20.95 -11.19
N LEU A 25 5.52 21.96 -11.02
CA LEU A 25 6.95 21.97 -11.27
C LEU A 25 7.67 20.81 -10.58
N GLU A 26 8.63 20.25 -11.32
CA GLU A 26 9.55 19.21 -10.88
C GLU A 26 10.46 19.70 -9.75
N SER A 27 10.78 18.81 -8.81
CA SER A 27 11.97 18.96 -7.98
C SER A 27 12.85 17.72 -8.15
N ASN A 28 14.10 17.95 -8.53
CA ASN A 28 15.14 16.94 -8.66
C ASN A 28 15.33 16.20 -7.32
N PHE A 29 14.98 14.92 -7.26
CA PHE A 29 15.23 14.07 -6.09
C PHE A 29 16.69 13.59 -6.08
N ARG A 30 17.60 14.39 -5.50
CA ARG A 30 19.00 13.98 -5.26
C ARG A 30 19.13 12.88 -4.19
N SER A 31 20.29 12.22 -4.21
CA SER A 31 20.75 11.01 -3.52
C SER A 31 20.83 11.01 -1.99
N GLN A 32 20.42 12.08 -1.30
CA GLN A 32 20.45 12.11 0.17
C GLN A 32 19.16 11.53 0.78
N PRO A 33 19.24 10.90 1.97
CA PRO A 33 18.05 10.48 2.68
C PRO A 33 17.19 11.69 3.06
N LYS A 34 15.94 11.73 2.56
CA LYS A 34 14.90 12.67 2.99
C LYS A 34 14.30 12.17 4.31
N LYS A 35 14.26 13.05 5.31
CA LYS A 35 13.66 12.82 6.63
C LYS A 35 12.29 13.51 6.66
N ILE A 36 11.24 12.77 7.03
CA ILE A 36 9.94 13.35 7.38
C ILE A 36 9.79 13.21 8.89
N GLN A 37 9.37 14.29 9.56
CA GLN A 37 9.10 14.32 10.99
C GLN A 37 7.65 14.72 11.22
N LEU A 38 7.06 14.19 12.28
CA LEU A 38 5.72 14.54 12.74
C LEU A 38 5.78 14.93 14.22
N PHE A 39 5.31 16.14 14.51
CA PHE A 39 5.16 16.72 15.84
C PHE A 39 3.68 16.84 16.23
N GLU A 40 3.41 17.09 17.50
CA GLU A 40 2.07 17.40 17.97
C GLU A 40 1.54 18.67 17.27
N ASN A 41 0.30 18.62 16.79
CA ASN A 41 -0.37 19.64 15.95
C ASN A 41 0.04 19.68 14.46
N ASP A 42 0.97 18.83 14.01
CA ASP A 42 1.20 18.66 12.58
C ASP A 42 0.06 17.84 11.96
N VAL A 43 -0.81 18.49 11.17
CA VAL A 43 -1.84 17.78 10.38
C VAL A 43 -1.34 17.60 8.95
N LEU A 44 -0.48 16.60 8.72
CA LEU A 44 -0.09 16.22 7.36
C LEU A 44 -1.10 15.22 6.74
N LYS A 45 -2.36 15.63 6.58
CA LYS A 45 -3.38 14.81 5.92
C LYS A 45 -3.29 14.97 4.41
N LEU A 46 -2.55 14.09 3.75
CA LEU A 46 -2.59 14.03 2.28
C LEU A 46 -3.90 13.36 1.83
N SER A 47 -4.90 14.17 1.49
CA SER A 47 -6.18 13.72 0.94
C SER A 47 -6.27 13.98 -0.56
N SER A 48 -6.98 13.07 -1.24
CA SER A 48 -7.69 13.23 -2.52
C SER A 48 -7.87 14.61 -3.15
N GLU A 49 -7.31 14.87 -4.35
CA GLU A 49 -7.84 15.79 -5.34
C GLU A 49 -8.72 14.95 -6.26
N GLY A 50 -9.95 15.41 -6.49
CA GLY A 50 -10.91 14.83 -7.42
C GLY A 50 -11.66 13.57 -6.93
N PRO A 51 -12.97 13.45 -7.21
CA PRO A 51 -13.78 12.28 -6.87
C PRO A 51 -13.45 11.04 -7.72
N SER A 52 -12.66 11.17 -8.79
CA SER A 52 -12.34 10.12 -9.76
C SER A 52 -10.86 9.70 -9.76
N ARG A 53 -10.14 9.94 -8.66
CA ARG A 53 -8.69 9.66 -8.59
C ARG A 53 -8.31 8.18 -8.75
N ASP A 54 -7.14 7.96 -9.31
CA ASP A 54 -6.43 6.69 -9.19
C ASP A 54 -5.37 6.83 -8.10
N GLU A 55 -5.22 5.81 -7.25
CA GLU A 55 -4.27 5.83 -6.13
C GLU A 55 -3.83 4.41 -5.75
N ILE A 56 -2.54 4.23 -5.46
CA ILE A 56 -1.95 2.96 -5.03
C ILE A 56 -1.16 3.21 -3.75
N ASP A 57 -1.63 2.63 -2.65
CA ASP A 57 -1.11 2.91 -1.32
C ASP A 57 -0.21 1.79 -0.79
N LEU A 58 0.90 2.17 -0.17
CA LEU A 58 1.62 1.39 0.83
C LEU A 58 1.65 2.20 2.13
N GLU A 59 0.97 1.71 3.16
CA GLU A 59 0.81 2.37 4.44
C GLU A 59 1.41 1.49 5.55
N LEU A 60 2.48 1.93 6.20
CA LEU A 60 3.00 1.29 7.40
C LEU A 60 2.34 1.91 8.62
N LEU A 61 1.50 1.10 9.27
CA LEU A 61 0.79 1.44 10.49
C LEU A 61 1.72 1.19 11.68
N GLY A 62 1.93 2.25 12.46
CA GLY A 62 2.73 2.19 13.68
C GLY A 62 2.09 1.36 14.79
N ASN A 63 2.90 1.05 15.79
CA ASN A 63 2.49 0.20 16.90
C ASN A 63 3.27 0.55 18.18
N LYS A 64 2.85 -0.02 19.30
CA LYS A 64 3.59 0.06 20.57
C LYS A 64 4.99 -0.53 20.40
N SER A 65 5.94 -0.01 21.18
CA SER A 65 7.30 -0.55 21.21
C SER A 65 7.31 -2.07 21.43
N GLY A 66 8.12 -2.78 20.64
CA GLY A 66 8.21 -4.24 20.68
C GLY A 66 7.09 -4.99 19.93
N SER A 67 6.04 -4.29 19.46
CA SER A 67 4.99 -4.89 18.64
C SER A 67 5.28 -4.70 17.13
N PRO A 68 4.85 -5.64 16.27
CA PRO A 68 5.15 -5.56 14.84
C PRO A 68 4.38 -4.41 14.17
N TYR A 69 5.03 -3.77 13.19
CA TYR A 69 4.34 -2.92 12.24
C TYR A 69 3.40 -3.73 11.35
N THR A 70 2.37 -3.06 10.85
CA THR A 70 1.47 -3.63 9.85
C THR A 70 1.59 -2.85 8.55
N LEU A 71 1.78 -3.54 7.43
CA LEU A 71 1.69 -2.96 6.11
C LEU A 71 0.26 -3.11 5.59
N HIS A 72 -0.38 -2.00 5.29
CA HIS A 72 -1.58 -1.96 4.48
C HIS A 72 -1.23 -1.60 3.04
N THR A 73 -1.92 -2.24 2.11
CA THR A 73 -1.95 -1.85 0.70
C THR A 73 -3.37 -1.53 0.31
N ASN A 74 -3.56 -0.55 -0.57
CA ASN A 74 -4.89 -0.21 -1.07
C ASN A 74 -4.79 0.25 -2.53
N VAL A 75 -5.89 0.10 -3.27
CA VAL A 75 -5.96 0.49 -4.67
C VAL A 75 -7.28 1.21 -4.91
N PHE A 76 -7.19 2.47 -5.33
CA PHE A 76 -8.28 3.27 -5.84
C PHE A 76 -8.22 3.35 -7.36
N THR A 77 -9.38 3.19 -7.97
CA THR A 77 -9.54 3.32 -9.41
C THR A 77 -10.80 4.13 -9.66
N GLN A 78 -10.71 5.24 -10.38
CA GLN A 78 -11.85 6.14 -10.62
C GLN A 78 -12.57 6.54 -9.31
N GLY A 79 -11.80 6.83 -8.26
CA GLY A 79 -12.30 7.22 -6.94
C GLY A 79 -12.79 6.07 -6.06
N GLN A 80 -12.99 4.89 -6.63
CA GLN A 80 -13.44 3.72 -5.89
C GLN A 80 -12.25 3.00 -5.28
N GLY A 81 -12.14 3.03 -3.96
CA GLY A 81 -11.13 2.31 -3.19
C GLY A 81 -11.71 1.15 -2.42
N GLY A 82 -11.24 1.00 -1.18
CA GLY A 82 -11.55 -0.17 -0.37
C GLY A 82 -11.08 -1.42 -1.11
N ARG A 83 -9.80 -1.52 -1.39
CA ARG A 83 -9.21 -2.77 -1.84
C ARG A 83 -8.07 -3.08 -0.90
N LYS A 84 -8.34 -3.04 0.40
CA LYS A 84 -7.30 -3.13 1.43
C LYS A 84 -6.81 -4.58 1.58
N GLU A 85 -5.50 -4.76 1.59
CA GLU A 85 -4.86 -5.98 2.10
C GLU A 85 -3.90 -5.58 3.22
N GLY A 86 -3.90 -6.31 4.32
CA GLY A 86 -3.04 -6.05 5.47
C GLY A 86 -2.06 -7.19 5.71
N PHE A 87 -0.82 -6.86 6.09
CA PHE A 87 0.27 -7.82 6.28
C PHE A 87 1.11 -7.49 7.50
N HIS A 88 1.56 -8.50 8.24
CA HIS A 88 2.77 -8.37 9.06
C HIS A 88 4.01 -8.43 8.16
N LEU A 89 5.13 -7.87 8.62
CA LEU A 89 6.40 -7.95 7.90
C LEU A 89 7.24 -9.12 8.40
N TRP A 90 8.01 -9.75 7.52
CA TRP A 90 8.97 -10.81 7.86
C TRP A 90 10.32 -10.26 8.37
N PHE A 91 10.35 -8.98 8.71
CA PHE A 91 11.51 -8.26 9.23
C PHE A 91 11.04 -7.05 10.05
N ASP A 92 11.96 -6.47 10.81
CA ASP A 92 11.73 -5.22 11.54
C ASP A 92 12.07 -4.00 10.65
N PRO A 93 11.08 -3.21 10.19
CA PRO A 93 11.31 -2.08 9.29
C PRO A 93 12.04 -0.90 9.94
N THR A 94 12.34 -0.98 11.25
CA THR A 94 13.07 0.05 12.00
C THR A 94 14.59 -0.18 12.02
N LYS A 95 15.06 -1.38 11.66
CA LYS A 95 16.49 -1.74 11.78
C LYS A 95 17.32 -1.26 10.61
N ARG A 96 16.80 -1.36 9.38
CA ARG A 96 17.51 -0.93 8.15
C ARG A 96 16.55 -0.38 7.11
N PHE A 97 17.12 0.16 6.03
CA PHE A 97 16.33 0.56 4.87
C PHE A 97 15.86 -0.67 4.08
N HIS A 98 14.60 -0.62 3.68
CA HIS A 98 13.97 -1.58 2.76
C HIS A 98 13.49 -0.86 1.50
N THR A 99 13.52 -1.56 0.37
CA THR A 99 13.06 -1.06 -0.92
C THR A 99 11.57 -1.31 -1.05
N ASN A 100 10.77 -0.27 -1.21
CA ASN A 100 9.34 -0.39 -1.50
C ASN A 100 9.12 -0.11 -2.98
N SER A 101 8.25 -0.91 -3.61
CA SER A 101 7.88 -0.75 -5.01
C SER A 101 6.38 -0.52 -5.13
N ILE A 102 6.01 0.39 -6.01
CA ILE A 102 4.63 0.68 -6.42
C ILE A 102 3.94 -0.52 -7.09
N ASN A 103 4.69 -1.53 -7.55
CA ASN A 103 4.17 -2.85 -7.94
C ASN A 103 3.79 -3.69 -6.71
N LEU A 104 3.53 -3.04 -5.58
CA LEU A 104 3.13 -3.62 -4.31
C LEU A 104 4.10 -4.73 -3.86
N GLY A 105 5.37 -4.39 -3.84
CA GLY A 105 6.47 -5.28 -3.44
C GLY A 105 7.46 -4.62 -2.49
N MET A 106 8.22 -5.45 -1.78
CA MET A 106 9.17 -5.00 -0.77
C MET A 106 10.43 -5.87 -0.84
N ASP A 107 11.61 -5.25 -0.91
CA ASP A 107 12.91 -5.92 -1.11
C ASP A 107 12.89 -6.93 -2.28
N ASN A 108 12.28 -6.55 -3.41
CA ASN A 108 12.08 -7.39 -4.61
C ASN A 108 11.16 -8.62 -4.39
N ILE A 109 10.46 -8.71 -3.27
CA ILE A 109 9.47 -9.74 -3.00
C ILE A 109 8.07 -9.16 -3.30
N PRO A 110 7.29 -9.75 -4.22
CA PRO A 110 5.92 -9.31 -4.47
C PRO A 110 5.02 -9.60 -3.26
N ILE A 111 4.30 -8.58 -2.79
CA ILE A 111 3.34 -8.69 -1.68
C ILE A 111 1.92 -8.80 -2.20
N ARG A 112 1.62 -8.07 -3.28
CA ARG A 112 0.31 -8.07 -3.92
C ARG A 112 0.43 -7.86 -5.42
N VAL A 113 -0.55 -8.40 -6.15
CA VAL A 113 -0.81 -8.09 -7.55
C VAL A 113 -2.25 -7.62 -7.65
N PHE A 114 -2.45 -6.48 -8.32
CA PHE A 114 -3.75 -6.02 -8.78
C PHE A 114 -3.71 -6.11 -10.30
N SER A 115 -4.47 -7.03 -10.88
CA SER A 115 -4.42 -7.31 -12.32
C SER A 115 -5.28 -6.32 -13.09
N ASN A 116 -4.93 -6.08 -14.35
CA ASN A 116 -5.84 -5.38 -15.26
C ASN A 116 -6.97 -6.34 -15.66
N GLU A 117 -8.15 -6.10 -15.11
CA GLU A 117 -9.37 -6.89 -15.31
C GLU A 117 -10.46 -6.01 -15.99
N GLU A 118 -10.05 -5.02 -16.80
CA GLU A 118 -10.98 -4.14 -17.53
C GLU A 118 -11.95 -4.93 -18.44
N SER A 119 -11.54 -6.10 -18.94
CA SER A 119 -12.38 -7.01 -19.74
C SER A 119 -13.63 -7.53 -19.01
N ILE A 120 -13.59 -7.56 -17.67
CA ILE A 120 -14.73 -7.93 -16.81
C ILE A 120 -15.30 -6.70 -16.07
N GLY A 121 -15.00 -5.50 -16.55
CA GLY A 121 -15.55 -4.24 -16.05
C GLY A 121 -14.91 -3.72 -14.77
N VAL A 122 -13.76 -4.24 -14.35
CA VAL A 122 -13.01 -3.71 -13.20
C VAL A 122 -12.07 -2.60 -13.70
N PRO A 123 -12.25 -1.33 -13.27
CA PRO A 123 -11.34 -0.26 -13.68
C PRO A 123 -9.90 -0.52 -13.20
N TYR A 124 -8.93 -0.03 -13.98
CA TYR A 124 -7.50 -0.19 -13.70
C TYR A 124 -6.80 1.19 -13.79
N PRO A 125 -5.77 1.47 -12.97
CA PRO A 125 -5.12 2.79 -12.92
C PRO A 125 -4.09 2.97 -14.05
N ASN A 126 -4.53 2.86 -15.30
CA ASN A 126 -3.71 3.00 -16.52
C ASN A 126 -4.07 4.22 -17.38
N LYS A 127 -5.11 4.98 -17.01
CA LYS A 127 -5.61 6.13 -17.80
C LYS A 127 -5.16 7.49 -17.27
N GLN A 128 -4.78 7.57 -16.00
CA GLN A 128 -4.36 8.82 -15.36
C GLN A 128 -2.86 8.79 -15.04
N ARG A 129 -2.16 9.89 -15.32
CA ARG A 129 -0.77 10.06 -14.88
C ARG A 129 -0.75 10.21 -13.37
N MET A 130 0.17 9.51 -12.70
CA MET A 130 0.32 9.55 -11.25
C MET A 130 1.65 10.17 -10.81
N LYS A 131 1.63 10.88 -9.68
CA LYS A 131 2.80 11.36 -8.94
C LYS A 131 3.05 10.47 -7.73
N VAL A 132 4.33 10.36 -7.34
CA VAL A 132 4.73 9.70 -6.09
C VAL A 132 4.64 10.69 -4.94
N TYR A 133 4.04 10.25 -3.84
CA TYR A 133 3.94 10.98 -2.60
C TYR A 133 4.48 10.13 -1.45
N ALA A 134 4.95 10.81 -0.41
CA ALA A 134 5.36 10.19 0.84
C ALA A 134 4.92 11.09 2.00
N SER A 135 4.34 10.49 3.05
CA SER A 135 3.91 11.21 4.26
C SER A 135 4.15 10.41 5.53
N LEU A 136 4.12 11.14 6.64
CA LEU A 136 3.98 10.61 7.99
C LEU A 136 2.91 11.45 8.66
N TRP A 137 1.88 10.82 9.21
CA TRP A 137 0.70 11.53 9.73
C TRP A 137 0.02 10.74 10.85
N ASP A 138 -0.75 11.46 11.69
CA ASP A 138 -1.56 10.86 12.76
C ASP A 138 -2.88 10.30 12.22
N ALA A 139 -3.14 9.04 12.54
CA ALA A 139 -4.25 8.24 12.05
C ALA A 139 -4.92 7.49 13.22
N ASP A 140 -4.98 8.15 14.38
CA ASP A 140 -5.37 7.60 15.67
C ASP A 140 -6.73 6.91 15.71
N ASP A 141 -7.62 7.29 14.83
CA ASP A 141 -8.96 6.72 14.76
C ASP A 141 -8.98 5.28 14.23
N TRP A 142 -7.90 4.82 13.58
CA TRP A 142 -7.90 3.50 12.95
C TRP A 142 -6.56 2.77 12.88
N ALA A 143 -5.42 3.47 12.93
CA ALA A 143 -4.11 2.90 12.60
C ALA A 143 -3.70 1.72 13.51
N THR A 144 -3.71 1.91 14.83
CA THR A 144 -3.21 0.87 15.74
C THR A 144 -4.36 0.15 16.43
N ARG A 145 -4.46 -1.17 16.19
CA ARG A 145 -5.52 -2.05 16.72
C ARG A 145 -6.94 -1.54 16.42
N GLY A 146 -7.14 -0.96 15.23
CA GLY A 146 -8.41 -0.36 14.83
C GLY A 146 -8.75 0.91 15.62
N GLY A 147 -7.73 1.71 15.96
CA GLY A 147 -7.88 2.99 16.67
C GLY A 147 -7.97 2.91 18.19
N ARG A 148 -7.82 1.71 18.77
CA ARG A 148 -7.87 1.50 20.22
C ARG A 148 -6.61 1.94 20.96
N VAL A 149 -5.49 2.08 20.25
CA VAL A 149 -4.24 2.58 20.80
C VAL A 149 -3.93 3.88 20.09
N LYS A 150 -3.89 4.95 20.87
CA LYS A 150 -3.69 6.33 20.41
C LYS A 150 -2.20 6.71 20.37
N THR A 151 -1.89 7.78 19.67
CA THR A 151 -0.58 8.39 19.55
C THR A 151 -0.19 8.95 20.91
N ASP A 152 0.96 8.51 21.40
CA ASP A 152 1.58 9.06 22.60
C ASP A 152 2.49 10.20 22.17
N TRP A 153 1.95 11.42 22.14
CA TRP A 153 2.65 12.62 21.68
C TRP A 153 3.88 12.98 22.54
N SER A 154 3.99 12.45 23.77
CA SER A 154 5.23 12.56 24.57
C SER A 154 6.44 11.85 23.93
N LYS A 155 6.20 11.01 22.91
CA LYS A 155 7.24 10.31 22.14
C LYS A 155 7.59 11.00 20.83
N ALA A 156 6.99 12.16 20.55
CA ALA A 156 7.35 12.97 19.39
C ALA A 156 8.82 13.47 19.50
N PRO A 157 9.51 13.72 18.36
CA PRO A 157 9.00 13.56 17.01
C PRO A 157 9.00 12.11 16.53
N PHE A 158 7.94 11.73 15.80
CA PHE A 158 7.95 10.52 15.00
C PHE A 158 8.70 10.80 13.70
N VAL A 159 9.47 9.84 13.21
CA VAL A 159 10.37 10.06 12.07
C VAL A 159 10.36 8.89 11.12
N ALA A 160 10.32 9.20 9.83
CA ALA A 160 10.53 8.26 8.74
C ALA A 160 11.65 8.75 7.81
N TYR A 161 12.52 7.82 7.39
CA TYR A 161 13.59 8.10 6.44
C TYR A 161 13.31 7.45 5.09
N TYR A 162 13.50 8.23 4.03
CA TYR A 162 13.38 7.81 2.64
C TYR A 162 14.69 8.10 1.92
N ARG A 163 15.11 7.22 1.00
CA ARG A 163 16.31 7.43 0.17
C ARG A 163 16.18 6.64 -1.12
N ASN A 164 17.04 6.94 -2.08
CA ASN A 164 17.18 6.19 -3.34
C ASN A 164 15.85 6.07 -4.11
N PHE A 165 15.21 7.21 -4.37
CA PHE A 165 14.01 7.26 -5.19
C PHE A 165 14.36 6.94 -6.65
N VAL A 166 13.72 5.92 -7.22
CA VAL A 166 13.94 5.50 -8.60
C VAL A 166 12.59 5.45 -9.31
N ALA A 167 12.43 6.30 -10.33
CA ALA A 167 11.33 6.19 -11.29
C ALA A 167 11.82 5.36 -12.49
N LYS A 168 11.09 4.31 -12.86
CA LYS A 168 11.36 3.51 -14.06
C LYS A 168 10.25 3.75 -15.07
N ARG A 169 10.59 3.97 -16.34
CA ARG A 169 9.62 4.28 -17.40
C ARG A 169 8.87 3.04 -17.89
N ASP A 170 9.52 1.88 -17.81
CA ASP A 170 8.96 0.60 -18.24
C ASP A 170 8.14 -0.04 -17.12
N TRP A 171 6.97 0.55 -16.86
CA TRP A 171 5.93 -0.06 -16.02
C TRP A 171 5.07 -1.02 -16.82
N GLY A 172 5.74 -1.96 -17.49
CA GLY A 172 5.11 -2.92 -18.39
C GLY A 172 4.92 -4.28 -17.72
N ILE A 173 3.66 -4.64 -17.47
CA ILE A 173 2.95 -5.88 -17.87
C ILE A 173 3.74 -7.20 -17.97
N GLN A 174 4.85 -7.40 -17.26
CA GLN A 174 5.39 -8.74 -17.06
C GLN A 174 4.72 -9.32 -15.83
N GLY A 175 3.81 -10.25 -16.09
CA GLY A 175 3.27 -11.11 -15.04
C GLY A 175 4.42 -11.71 -14.23
N LEU A 176 4.16 -11.99 -12.95
CA LEU A 176 5.17 -12.58 -12.08
C LEU A 176 5.70 -13.88 -12.71
N ASN A 177 7.03 -14.01 -12.80
CA ASN A 177 7.66 -15.28 -13.15
C ASN A 177 7.36 -16.36 -12.09
N ALA A 178 7.72 -17.61 -12.35
CA ALA A 178 7.43 -18.73 -11.44
C ALA A 178 7.97 -18.50 -10.01
N ARG A 179 9.15 -17.87 -9.87
CA ARG A 179 9.72 -17.51 -8.56
C ARG A 179 8.87 -16.44 -7.86
N GLY A 180 8.48 -15.39 -8.57
CA GLY A 180 7.61 -14.32 -8.05
C GLY A 180 6.26 -14.86 -7.60
N LYS A 181 5.64 -15.78 -8.36
CA LYS A 181 4.38 -16.44 -7.97
C LYS A 181 4.54 -17.24 -6.66
N LYS A 182 5.64 -18.00 -6.52
CA LYS A 182 5.94 -18.75 -5.27
C LYS A 182 6.15 -17.81 -4.08
N GLN A 183 6.90 -16.72 -4.27
CA GLN A 183 7.12 -15.70 -3.24
C GLN A 183 5.81 -15.02 -2.82
N LEU A 184 4.98 -14.61 -3.78
CA LEU A 184 3.67 -14.00 -3.49
C LEU A 184 2.77 -14.94 -2.68
N SER A 185 2.75 -16.23 -3.06
CA SER A 185 2.01 -17.25 -2.31
C SER A 185 2.54 -17.42 -0.88
N TRP A 186 3.86 -17.44 -0.71
CA TRP A 186 4.52 -17.48 0.60
C TRP A 186 4.13 -16.27 1.47
N VAL A 187 4.19 -15.05 0.92
CA VAL A 187 3.80 -13.82 1.63
C VAL A 187 2.34 -13.90 2.06
N ARG A 188 1.44 -14.20 1.12
CA ARG A 188 0.00 -14.27 1.38
C ARG A 188 -0.38 -15.32 2.41
N LYS A 189 0.28 -16.49 2.39
CA LYS A 189 -0.02 -17.59 3.32
C LYS A 189 0.49 -17.34 4.74
N ARG A 190 1.66 -16.71 4.88
CA ARG A 190 2.31 -16.56 6.19
C ARG A 190 2.07 -15.22 6.87
N TYR A 191 1.86 -14.15 6.10
CA TYR A 191 1.94 -12.79 6.64
C TYR A 191 0.68 -11.96 6.43
N ARG A 192 -0.23 -12.37 5.54
CA ARG A 192 -1.48 -11.63 5.29
C ARG A 192 -2.45 -11.80 6.46
N ILE A 193 -2.85 -10.68 7.04
CA ILE A 193 -3.78 -10.62 8.18
C ILE A 193 -5.16 -10.07 7.80
N TYR A 194 -5.27 -9.37 6.67
CA TYR A 194 -6.55 -8.87 6.16
C TYR A 194 -6.59 -8.97 4.63
N TYR A 195 -7.75 -9.38 4.10
CA TYR A 195 -7.98 -9.48 2.67
C TYR A 195 -9.43 -9.09 2.35
N TYR A 196 -9.61 -7.93 1.71
CA TYR A 196 -10.94 -7.37 1.44
C TYR A 196 -11.89 -8.31 0.68
N CYS A 197 -11.37 -9.18 -0.19
CA CYS A 197 -12.19 -10.13 -0.95
C CYS A 197 -12.92 -11.17 -0.07
N ASN A 198 -12.41 -11.42 1.13
CA ASN A 198 -12.99 -12.35 2.09
C ASN A 198 -13.79 -11.65 3.20
N ASP A 199 -13.84 -10.31 3.21
CA ASP A 199 -14.55 -9.55 4.24
C ASP A 199 -16.07 -9.59 4.01
N LEU A 200 -16.74 -10.48 4.74
CA LEU A 200 -18.19 -10.69 4.64
C LEU A 200 -19.01 -9.53 5.22
N LYS A 201 -18.49 -8.81 6.23
CA LYS A 201 -19.17 -7.65 6.82
C LYS A 201 -19.22 -6.52 5.81
N ARG A 202 -18.14 -6.36 5.04
CA ARG A 202 -18.10 -5.37 3.96
C ARG A 202 -19.10 -5.64 2.84
N LYS A 203 -19.36 -6.90 2.51
CA LYS A 203 -20.35 -7.29 1.49
C LYS A 203 -21.74 -6.72 1.79
N GLN A 204 -22.08 -6.51 3.06
CA GLN A 204 -23.40 -6.04 3.49
C GLN A 204 -23.57 -4.51 3.43
N HIS A 205 -22.50 -3.72 3.49
CA HIS A 205 -22.58 -2.25 3.64
C HIS A 205 -22.40 -1.41 2.35
N HIS A 206 -21.83 -1.95 1.27
CA HIS A 206 -21.50 -1.15 0.07
C HIS A 206 -22.55 -1.16 -1.06
N GLY A 207 -23.84 -1.39 -0.77
CA GLY A 207 -24.92 -1.27 -1.76
C GLY A 207 -24.87 -2.28 -2.93
N ASN A 208 -23.85 -3.14 -3.00
CA ASN A 208 -23.68 -4.12 -4.08
C ASN A 208 -24.32 -5.50 -3.75
N GLY A 209 -25.33 -5.49 -2.87
CA GLY A 209 -26.15 -6.66 -2.54
C GLY A 209 -25.36 -7.89 -2.04
N GLY A 210 -24.29 -7.71 -1.25
CA GLY A 210 -23.54 -8.86 -0.74
C GLY A 210 -22.51 -9.46 -1.70
N ARG A 211 -22.37 -8.93 -2.93
CA ARG A 211 -21.55 -9.57 -3.97
C ARG A 211 -20.05 -9.35 -3.74
N ARG A 212 -19.28 -10.44 -3.88
CA ARG A 212 -17.81 -10.41 -3.88
C ARG A 212 -17.33 -9.58 -5.08
N PRO A 213 -16.34 -8.67 -4.92
CA PRO A 213 -15.85 -7.85 -6.03
C PRO A 213 -15.41 -8.71 -7.23
N PRO A 214 -15.65 -8.30 -8.49
CA PRO A 214 -15.37 -9.15 -9.66
C PRO A 214 -13.90 -9.58 -9.76
N GLU A 215 -12.95 -8.70 -9.45
CA GLU A 215 -11.52 -9.00 -9.44
C GLU A 215 -11.13 -10.06 -8.38
N CYS A 216 -11.99 -10.22 -7.37
CA CYS A 216 -11.79 -11.21 -6.34
C CYS A 216 -12.21 -12.62 -6.77
N LYS A 217 -12.94 -12.79 -7.89
CA LYS A 217 -13.33 -14.11 -8.43
C LYS A 217 -12.18 -14.73 -9.23
N ALA A 218 -11.46 -13.93 -10.01
CA ALA A 218 -10.25 -14.35 -10.72
C ALA A 218 -9.12 -14.86 -9.78
N SER A 219 -9.19 -14.49 -8.49
CA SER A 219 -8.24 -14.89 -7.45
C SER A 219 -8.70 -16.05 -6.56
N ILE A 220 -9.92 -16.58 -6.75
CA ILE A 220 -10.35 -17.86 -6.14
C ILE A 220 -9.98 -18.99 -7.10
N GLY A 221 -8.69 -19.21 -7.22
CA GLY A 221 -8.14 -20.29 -8.01
C GLY A 221 -6.74 -20.52 -7.49
N GLY A 222 -6.62 -21.40 -6.50
CA GLY A 222 -5.39 -22.12 -6.30
C GLY A 222 -5.14 -23.00 -7.51
N HIS A 223 -4.77 -22.40 -8.63
CA HIS A 223 -4.01 -22.93 -9.75
C HIS A 223 -3.65 -21.72 -10.59
N ALA A 224 -2.35 -21.55 -10.84
CA ALA A 224 -1.97 -20.85 -12.05
C ALA A 224 -2.76 -21.52 -13.17
N ALA A 225 -3.59 -20.76 -13.89
CA ALA A 225 -3.84 -21.08 -15.27
C ALA A 225 -2.45 -21.20 -15.90
N VAL A 226 -2.02 -22.45 -16.04
CA VAL A 226 -1.31 -22.93 -17.21
C VAL A 226 -2.15 -22.40 -18.36
N LEU A 227 -1.73 -21.28 -18.94
CA LEU A 227 -2.01 -21.10 -20.35
C LEU A 227 -1.12 -22.15 -21.00
N GLU A 228 -1.79 -23.22 -21.41
CA GLU A 228 -1.25 -24.24 -22.28
C GLU A 228 -0.53 -23.57 -23.45
N GLU A 229 0.58 -24.18 -23.81
CA GLU A 229 1.16 -24.02 -25.13
C GLU A 229 0.09 -24.26 -26.19
N SER A 230 -0.02 -23.35 -27.14
CA SER A 230 -0.54 -23.67 -28.46
C SER A 230 0.01 -22.67 -29.47
N ILE A 231 1.12 -23.09 -30.08
CA ILE A 231 1.67 -22.75 -31.42
C ILE A 231 2.04 -21.28 -31.66
#